data_AF-A0A377PLE4-F1
#
_entry.id   AF-A0A377PLE4-F1
#
_cell.length_a   1.000
_cell.length_b   1.000
_cell.length_c   1.000
_cell.angle_alpha   90.00
_cell.angle_beta   90.00
_cell.angle_gamma   90.00
#
_symmetry.space_group_name_H-M   'P 1'
#
loop_
_entity.id
_entity.type
_entity.pdbx_description
1 polymer ?
#
loop_
_entity_poly.entity_id
_entity_poly.type
_entity_poly.pdbx_seq_one_letter_code
_entity_poly.pdbx_strand_id
1 'polypeptide(L)' 'MKIVKAEVFVTCPGRNFVTLKITTDDGLTGIGDARLTDVNCRWLPI' A
#
# COMPACT_ATOMS: atom_id res chain seq x y z
N MET A 1 13.84 1.85 11.87
CA MET A 1 12.57 2.54 11.52
C MET A 1 12.79 3.65 10.49
N LYS A 2 13.39 3.30 9.36
CA LYS A 2 13.39 4.08 8.12
C LYS A 2 12.68 3.27 7.05
N ILE A 3 11.87 3.92 6.23
CA ILE A 3 11.28 3.27 5.05
C ILE A 3 12.38 3.15 4.00
N VAL A 4 12.70 1.91 3.60
CA VAL A 4 13.75 1.63 2.60
C VAL A 4 13.18 1.45 1.21
N LYS A 5 11.90 1.05 1.09
CA LYS A 5 11.26 0.82 -0.20
C LYS A 5 9.77 1.12 -0.14
N ALA A 6 9.25 1.79 -1.16
CA ALA A 6 7.83 1.98 -1.37
C ALA A 6 7.49 1.62 -2.82
N GLU A 7 6.59 0.65 -3.01
CA GLU A 7 6.18 0.14 -4.31
C GLU A 7 4.68 0.38 -4.49
N VAL A 8 4.30 0.94 -5.64
CA VAL A 8 2.90 1.20 -5.99
C VAL A 8 2.48 0.22 -7.08
N PHE A 9 1.45 -0.55 -6.80
CA PHE A 9 0.84 -1.46 -7.75
C PHE A 9 -0.52 -0.93 -8.16
N VAL A 10 -0.67 -0.61 -9.44
CA VAL A 10 -1.95 -0.19 -10.03
C VAL A 10 -2.45 -1.32 -10.90
N THR A 11 -3.67 -1.79 -10.66
CA THR A 11 -4.30 -2.82 -11.47
C THR A 11 -5.78 -2.51 -11.70
N CYS A 12 -6.35 -2.94 -12.82
CA CYS A 12 -7.75 -2.66 -13.17
C CYS A 12 -8.53 -3.89 -13.70
N PRO A 13 -8.64 -4.98 -12.92
CA PRO A 13 -9.60 -6.04 -13.19
C PRO A 13 -11.01 -5.59 -12.73
N GLY A 14 -11.71 -4.85 -13.59
CA GLY A 14 -13.11 -4.42 -13.38
C GLY A 14 -13.33 -3.10 -12.63
N ARG A 15 -12.33 -2.60 -11.89
CA ARG A 15 -12.26 -1.23 -11.33
C ARG A 15 -10.82 -0.91 -10.93
N ASN A 16 -10.45 0.37 -10.83
CA ASN A 16 -9.09 0.76 -10.43
C ASN A 16 -8.79 0.28 -9.00
N PHE A 17 -7.72 -0.49 -8.83
CA PHE A 17 -7.11 -0.85 -7.55
C PHE A 17 -5.72 -0.26 -7.48
N VAL A 18 -5.42 0.38 -6.35
CA VAL A 18 -4.10 0.94 -6.07
C VAL A 18 -3.65 0.33 -4.75
N THR A 19 -2.53 -0.38 -4.78
CA THR A 19 -1.95 -1.02 -3.60
C THR A 19 -0.58 -0.42 -3.35
N LEU A 20 -0.33 0.02 -2.12
CA LEU A 20 0.96 0.51 -1.66
C LEU A 20 1.63 -0.57 -0.81
N LYS A 21 2.83 -0.98 -1.20
CA LYS A 21 3.68 -1.87 -0.40
C LYS A 21 4.86 -1.06 0.14
N ILE A 22 5.02 -1.03 1.45
CA ILE A 22 6.13 -0.35 2.11
C ILE A 22 6.99 -1.40 2.80
N THR A 23 8.30 -1.28 2.62
CA THR A 23 9.32 -2.10 3.29
C THR A 23 10.19 -1.19 4.15
N THR A 24 10.38 -1.54 5.42
CA THR A 24 11.27 -0.83 6.35
C THR A 24 12.65 -1.50 6.43
N ASP A 25 13.62 -0.75 6.93
CA ASP A 25 14.99 -1.21 7.23
C ASP A 25 15.02 -2.40 8.19
N ASP A 26 14.01 -2.47 9.06
CA ASP A 26 13.83 -3.55 10.04
C ASP A 26 13.23 -4.84 9.40
N GLY A 27 13.08 -4.88 8.08
CA GLY A 27 12.54 -6.02 7.33
C GLY A 27 11.02 -6.15 7.39
N LEU A 28 10.34 -5.17 7.98
CA LEU A 28 8.89 -5.15 8.10
C LEU A 28 8.26 -4.72 6.76
N THR A 29 7.31 -5.51 6.26
CA THR A 29 6.53 -5.17 5.08
C THR A 29 5.08 -4.92 5.44
N GLY A 30 4.57 -3.76 5.05
CA GLY A 30 3.15 -3.41 5.15
C GLY A 30 2.53 -3.29 3.76
N ILE A 31 1.28 -3.76 3.61
CA ILE A 31 0.49 -3.60 2.40
C ILE A 31 -0.74 -2.76 2.76
N GLY A 32 -0.96 -1.66 2.03
CA GLY A 32 -2.11 -0.78 2.19
C GLY A 32 -2.94 -0.70 0.91
N ASP A 33 -4.26 -0.73 1.06
CA ASP A 33 -5.18 -0.36 -0.03
C ASP A 33 -5.25 1.17 -0.09
N ALA A 34 -4.86 1.73 -1.23
CA ALA A 34 -4.87 3.15 -1.52
C ALA A 34 -5.86 3.48 -2.63
N ARG A 35 -6.89 2.64 -2.81
CA ARG A 35 -7.94 2.87 -3.80
C ARG A 35 -8.73 4.12 -3.40
N LEU A 36 -8.48 5.23 -4.09
CA LEU A 36 -9.17 6.48 -3.84
C LEU A 36 -10.60 6.41 -4.40
N THR A 37 -11.58 6.11 -3.53
CA THR A 37 -13.02 6.23 -3.83
C THR A 37 -13.68 7.30 -2.97
N ASP A 38 -13.11 7.58 -1.79
CA ASP A 38 -13.34 8.75 -0.94
C ASP A 38 -12.22 8.76 0.12
N VAL A 39 -11.85 9.90 0.69
CA VAL A 39 -10.63 10.13 1.50
C VAL A 39 -10.58 9.36 2.83
N ASN A 40 -10.12 8.09 2.84
CA ASN A 40 -9.64 7.44 4.07
C ASN A 40 -8.76 6.20 3.78
N CYS A 41 -7.43 6.37 3.69
CA CYS A 41 -6.48 5.25 3.60
C CYS A 41 -6.38 4.56 4.97
N ARG A 42 -6.92 3.35 5.11
CA ARG A 42 -6.89 2.58 6.35
C ARG A 42 -5.79 1.51 6.29
N TRP A 43 -4.81 1.60 7.17
CA TRP A 43 -3.75 0.61 7.33
C TRP A 43 -4.34 -0.68 7.91
N LEU A 44 -4.22 -1.78 7.18
CA LEU A 44 -4.53 -3.12 7.68
C LEU A 44 -3.22 -3.75 8.19
N PRO A 45 -3.10 -4.03 9.50
CA PRO A 45 -2.00 -4.83 10.00
C PRO A 45 -2.20 -6.29 9.52
N ILE A 46 -1.15 -6.85 8.95
CA ILE A 46 -0.96 -8.31 8.79
C ILE A 46 -0.29 -8.86 10.04
#